data_AF-A0AA51B9Q4-F1
#
_entry.id   AF-A0AA51B9Q4-F1
#
_cell.length_a   1.000
_cell.length_b   1.000
_cell.length_c   1.000
_cell.angle_alpha   90.00
_cell.angle_beta   90.00
_cell.angle_gamma   90.00
#
_symmetry.space_group_name_H-M   'P 1'
#
loop_
_entity.id
_entity.type
_entity.pdbx_description
1 polymer ?
#
loop_
_entity_poly.entity_id
_entity_poly.type
_entity_poly.pdbx_seq_one_letter_code
_entity_poly.pdbx_strand_id
1 'polypeptide(L)' 'IEIGMDVAASEFYKDSKYDLDFKNPKSDPAEHLSSDKLADVYLEFIKDFPMVSIEDPFDQDDWAAW' A
#
# COMPACT_ATOMS: atom_id res chain seq x y z
N ILE A 1 18.12 -13.41 8.30
CA ILE A 1 17.21 -12.36 8.79
C ILE A 1 16.30 -12.04 7.63
N GLU A 2 15.00 -12.12 7.87
CA GLU A 2 13.93 -11.88 6.88
C GLU A 2 13.08 -10.71 7.38
N ILE A 3 12.26 -10.13 6.50
CA ILE A 3 11.47 -8.94 6.80
C ILE A 3 9.97 -9.26 6.63
N GLY A 4 9.17 -8.81 7.59
CA GLY A 4 7.72 -8.71 7.48
C GLY A 4 7.29 -7.25 7.58
N MET A 5 6.20 -6.89 6.91
CA MET A 5 5.62 -5.55 6.95
C MET A 5 4.13 -5.63 7.30
N ASP A 6 3.69 -4.77 8.22
CA ASP A 6 2.28 -4.46 8.44
C ASP A 6 2.04 -3.07 7.85
N VAL A 7 1.21 -3.03 6.81
CA VAL A 7 0.95 -1.82 6.03
C VAL A 7 -0.20 -1.02 6.64
N ALA A 8 -1.21 -1.71 7.19
CA ALA A 8 -2.49 -1.13 7.61
C ALA A 8 -3.08 -0.19 6.54
N ALA A 9 -3.21 -0.67 5.29
CA ALA A 9 -3.53 0.17 4.14
C ALA A 9 -4.88 0.90 4.21
N SER A 10 -5.82 0.37 4.99
CA SER A 10 -7.10 1.02 5.30
C SER A 10 -6.93 2.43 5.89
N GLU A 11 -5.84 2.69 6.64
CA GLU A 11 -5.58 4.00 7.27
C GLU A 11 -5.28 5.13 6.26
N PHE A 12 -4.90 4.75 5.04
CA PHE A 12 -4.59 5.69 3.97
C PHE A 12 -5.36 5.42 2.67
N TYR A 13 -6.41 4.60 2.73
CA TYR A 13 -7.34 4.41 1.63
C TYR A 13 -8.34 5.56 1.56
N LYS A 14 -8.44 6.20 0.40
CA LYS A 14 -9.31 7.35 0.17
C LYS A 14 -9.74 7.42 -1.28
N ASP A 15 -11.04 7.63 -1.51
CA ASP A 15 -11.61 7.79 -2.85
C ASP A 15 -11.19 6.67 -3.84
N SER A 16 -11.19 5.43 -3.35
CA SER A 16 -10.78 4.22 -4.07
C SER A 16 -9.31 4.18 -4.53
N LYS A 17 -8.44 4.90 -3.83
CA LYS A 17 -7.00 4.97 -4.03
C LYS A 17 -6.25 5.00 -2.69
N TYR A 18 -4.93 4.92 -2.75
CA TYR A 18 -4.05 4.86 -1.59
C TYR A 18 -3.13 6.08 -1.53
N ASP A 19 -3.21 6.83 -0.44
CA ASP A 19 -2.43 8.04 -0.18
C ASP A 19 -1.18 7.74 0.64
N LEU A 20 -0.05 7.48 -0.02
CA LEU A 20 1.21 7.20 0.68
C LEU A 20 1.78 8.40 1.46
N ASP A 21 1.19 9.60 1.33
CA ASP A 21 1.54 10.80 2.06
C ASP A 21 0.39 11.27 2.99
N PHE A 22 -0.49 10.36 3.45
CA PHE A 22 -1.72 10.70 4.20
C PHE A 22 -1.51 11.54 5.48
N LYS A 23 -0.30 11.55 6.06
CA LYS A 23 0.03 12.37 7.23
C LYS A 23 0.30 13.84 6.87
N ASN A 24 0.52 14.15 5.60
CA ASN A 24 0.67 15.50 5.10
C ASN A 24 -0.71 16.12 4.83
N PRO A 25 -1.09 17.21 5.52
CA PRO A 25 -2.35 17.91 5.27
C PRO A 25 -2.49 18.49 3.85
N LYS A 26 -1.40 18.50 3.07
CA LYS A 26 -1.34 18.97 1.68
C LYS A 26 -1.00 17.83 0.69
N SER A 27 -1.27 16.57 1.04
CA SER A 27 -1.14 15.45 0.10
C SER A 27 -1.88 15.76 -1.21
N ASP A 28 -1.26 15.46 -2.33
CA ASP A 28 -1.80 15.69 -3.67
C ASP A 28 -2.60 14.47 -4.14
N PRO A 29 -3.93 14.59 -4.36
CA PRO A 29 -4.75 13.49 -4.86
C PRO A 29 -4.31 12.92 -6.22
N ALA A 30 -3.51 13.65 -7.00
CA ALA A 30 -2.94 13.17 -8.25
C ALA A 30 -1.88 12.06 -8.03
N GLU A 31 -1.21 12.06 -6.87
CA GLU A 31 -0.16 11.09 -6.50
C GLU A 31 -0.73 9.84 -5.83
N HIS A 32 -2.03 9.81 -5.51
CA HIS A 32 -2.68 8.64 -4.91
C HIS A 32 -2.67 7.45 -5.88
N LEU A 33 -2.30 6.29 -5.36
CA LEU A 33 -2.10 5.08 -6.14
C LEU A 33 -3.40 4.29 -6.29
N SER A 34 -3.64 3.72 -7.47
CA SER A 34 -4.62 2.63 -7.59
C SER A 34 -4.08 1.36 -6.94
N SER A 35 -4.96 0.41 -6.64
CA SER A 35 -4.57 -0.87 -6.03
C SER A 35 -3.49 -1.60 -6.86
N ASP A 36 -3.62 -1.62 -8.20
CA ASP A 36 -2.59 -2.20 -9.09
C ASP A 36 -1.22 -1.55 -8.93
N LYS A 37 -1.16 -0.21 -8.82
CA LYS A 37 0.12 0.51 -8.66
C LYS A 37 0.72 0.27 -7.28
N LEU A 38 -0.12 0.14 -6.25
CA LEU A 38 0.34 -0.19 -4.92
C LEU A 38 0.89 -1.62 -4.86
N ALA A 39 0.25 -2.57 -5.57
CA ALA A 39 0.76 -3.92 -5.76
C ALA A 39 2.15 -3.94 -6.41
N ASP A 40 2.35 -3.13 -7.46
CA ASP A 40 3.65 -2.99 -8.12
C ASP A 40 4.75 -2.51 -7.14
N VAL A 41 4.43 -1.56 -6.25
CA VAL A 41 5.36 -1.11 -5.20
C VAL A 41 5.75 -2.27 -4.26
N TYR A 42 4.79 -3.10 -3.86
CA TYR A 42 5.09 -4.27 -3.02
C TYR A 42 5.94 -5.32 -3.76
N LEU A 43 5.68 -5.54 -5.05
CA LEU A 43 6.48 -6.44 -5.88
C LEU A 43 7.93 -5.97 -6.01
N GLU A 44 8.14 -4.65 -6.13
CA GLU A 44 9.49 -4.07 -6.08
C GLU A 44 10.18 -4.32 -4.74
N PHE A 45 9.48 -4.15 -3.62
CA PHE A 45 10.04 -4.47 -2.30
C PHE A 45 10.36 -5.95 -2.11
N ILE A 46 9.50 -6.85 -2.60
CA ILE A 46 9.74 -8.31 -2.55
C ILE A 46 10.98 -8.69 -3.37
N LYS A 47 11.21 -8.00 -4.50
CA LYS A 47 12.37 -8.23 -5.34
C LYS A 47 13.67 -7.73 -4.71
N ASP A 48 13.63 -6.57 -4.07
CA ASP A 48 14.84 -5.86 -3.63
C ASP A 48 15.22 -6.17 -2.16
N PHE A 49 14.28 -6.70 -1.36
CA PHE A 49 14.48 -7.02 0.05
C PHE A 49 14.07 -8.47 0.37
N PRO A 50 14.59 -9.09 1.45
CA PRO A 50 14.21 -10.45 1.86
C PRO A 50 12.84 -10.45 2.57
N MET A 51 11.80 -9.97 1.89
CA MET A 51 10.41 -9.94 2.35
C MET A 51 9.81 -11.34 2.36
N VAL A 52 9.20 -11.72 3.48
CA VAL A 52 8.53 -13.02 3.64
C VAL A 52 7.08 -12.92 4.09
N SER A 53 6.62 -11.72 4.50
CA SER A 53 5.25 -11.48 4.92
C SER A 53 4.85 -10.01 4.68
N ILE A 54 3.61 -9.80 4.19
CA ILE A 54 2.96 -8.49 4.11
C ILE A 54 1.55 -8.65 4.69
N GLU A 55 1.24 -7.87 5.72
CA GLU A 55 -0.06 -7.80 6.39
C GLU A 55 -0.79 -6.51 5.98
N ASP A 56 -2.11 -6.62 5.78
CA ASP A 56 -3.02 -5.55 5.36
C ASP A 56 -2.52 -4.66 4.19
N PRO A 57 -2.08 -5.25 3.06
CA PRO A 57 -1.56 -4.50 1.90
C PRO A 57 -2.61 -3.62 1.21
N PHE A 58 -3.90 -3.91 1.40
CA PHE A 58 -5.01 -3.19 0.78
C PHE A 58 -6.09 -2.89 1.82
N ASP A 59 -7.03 -2.02 1.46
CA ASP A 59 -8.17 -1.69 2.32
C ASP A 59 -8.99 -2.95 2.64
N GLN A 60 -9.55 -2.98 3.85
CA GLN A 60 -10.31 -4.10 4.39
C GLN A 60 -11.51 -4.53 3.51
N ASP A 61 -12.05 -3.62 2.69
CA ASP A 61 -13.19 -3.87 1.81
C ASP A 61 -12.80 -3.84 0.30
N ASP A 62 -11.51 -3.63 -0.04
CA ASP A 62 -11.00 -3.67 -1.42
C ASP A 62 -10.69 -5.10 -1.88
N TRP A 63 -11.70 -5.96 -1.84
CA TRP A 63 -11.61 -7.40 -2.17
C TRP A 63 -11.07 -7.73 -3.55
N ALA A 64 -11.14 -6.78 -4.49
CA ALA A 64 -10.61 -6.98 -5.84
C ALA A 64 -9.08 -6.88 -5.89
N ALA A 65 -8.47 -6.17 -4.92
CA ALA A 65 -7.03 -6.00 -4.81
C ALA A 65 -6.35 -7.12 -4.00
N TRP A 66 -7.06 -7.68 -3.01
CA TRP A 66 -6.60 -8.80 -2.16
C TRP A 66 -6.34 -10.11 -2.89
#